data_AF-A0A1H8W227-F1
#
_entry.id   AF-A0A1H8W227-F1
#
_cell.length_a   1.000
_cell.length_b   1.000
_cell.length_c   1.000
_cell.angle_alpha   90.00
_cell.angle_beta   90.00
_cell.angle_gamma   90.00
#
_symmetry.space_group_name_H-M   'P 1'
#
loop_
_entity.id
_entity.type
_entity.pdbx_description
1 polymer ?
#
loop_
_entity_poly.entity_id
_entity_poly.type
_entity_poly.pdbx_seq_one_letter_code
_entity_poly.pdbx_strand_id
1 'polypeptide(L)' 'MSTWSKDELRQIAEADDLHISPFREDGMTYGTPTWIWSVMIGDGLYVRAYNGRNSRWYQAAVQQKAGRITVAGM' A
#
# COMPACT_ATOMS: atom_id res chain seq x y z
N MET A 1 11.77 2.05 9.76
CA MET A 1 10.84 1.18 9.00
C MET A 1 11.14 -0.24 9.41
N SER A 2 10.22 -0.89 10.13
CA SER A 2 10.30 -2.33 10.33
C SER A 2 10.15 -2.98 8.96
N THR A 3 11.15 -3.75 8.55
CA THR A 3 11.05 -4.55 7.33
C THR A 3 10.23 -5.78 7.68
N TRP A 4 9.18 -6.06 6.92
CA TRP A 4 8.41 -7.30 7.08
C TRP A 4 9.33 -8.52 6.90
N SER A 5 9.14 -9.52 7.74
CA SER A 5 9.73 -10.84 7.57
C SER A 5 9.17 -11.54 6.32
N LYS A 6 9.85 -12.59 5.86
CA LYS A 6 9.39 -13.41 4.74
C LYS A 6 8.03 -14.06 5.01
N ASP A 7 7.80 -14.48 6.24
CA ASP A 7 6.54 -15.10 6.64
C ASP A 7 5.40 -14.08 6.65
N GLU A 8 5.65 -12.86 7.12
CA GLU A 8 4.66 -11.76 7.03
C GLU A 8 4.37 -11.40 5.57
N LEU A 9 5.39 -11.27 4.71
CA LEU A 9 5.19 -11.02 3.28
C LEU A 9 4.36 -12.12 2.62
N ARG A 10 4.58 -13.38 3.02
CA ARG A 10 3.82 -14.53 2.51
C ARG A 10 2.37 -14.48 2.96
N GLN A 11 2.12 -14.21 4.23
CA GLN A 11 0.77 -14.05 4.77
C GLN A 11 0.01 -12.91 4.07
N ILE A 12 0.68 -11.78 3.83
CA ILE A 12 0.10 -10.65 3.11
C ILE A 12 -0.24 -11.05 1.67
N ALA A 13 0.66 -11.73 0.98
CA ALA A 13 0.46 -12.18 -0.41
C ALA A 13 -0.67 -13.21 -0.53
N GLU A 14 -0.81 -14.12 0.44
CA GLU A 14 -1.87 -15.14 0.46
C GLU A 14 -3.25 -14.54 0.79
N ALA A 15 -3.31 -13.45 1.58
CA ALA A 15 -4.55 -12.81 1.96
C ALA A 15 -5.21 -11.97 0.84
N ASP A 16 -4.42 -11.45 -0.11
CA ASP A 16 -4.85 -10.58 -1.22
C ASP A 16 -5.73 -9.38 -0.78
N ASP A 17 -5.49 -8.89 0.43
CA ASP A 17 -6.30 -7.87 1.10
C ASP A 17 -5.46 -6.64 1.46
N LEU A 18 -4.86 -6.00 0.46
CA LEU A 18 -4.04 -4.81 0.69
C LEU A 18 -4.85 -3.53 0.47
N HIS A 19 -4.93 -2.71 1.53
CA HIS A 19 -5.54 -1.39 1.50
C HIS A 19 -4.49 -0.30 1.70
N ILE A 20 -4.45 0.68 0.80
CA ILE A 20 -3.53 1.84 0.87
C ILE A 20 -4.32 3.11 1.15
N SER A 21 -3.84 3.89 2.11
CA SER A 21 -4.35 5.22 2.46
C SER A 21 -3.18 6.20 2.60
N PRO A 22 -2.66 6.77 1.49
CA PRO A 22 -1.63 7.80 1.55
C PRO A 22 -2.14 9.04 2.27
N PHE A 23 -1.26 9.87 2.82
CA PHE A 23 -1.71 11.15 3.38
C PHE A 23 -2.33 12.06 2.31
N ARG A 24 -3.21 12.96 2.76
CA ARG A 24 -3.65 14.14 2.00
C ARG A 24 -2.56 15.22 2.05
N GLU A 25 -2.82 16.34 1.38
CA GLU A 25 -1.89 17.48 1.29
C GLU A 25 -1.50 18.06 2.65
N ASP A 26 -2.34 17.88 3.68
CA ASP A 26 -2.06 18.31 5.04
C ASP A 26 -1.00 17.44 5.77
N GLY A 27 -0.59 16.31 5.19
CA GLY A 27 0.39 15.39 5.76
C GLY A 27 -0.10 14.67 7.03
N MET A 28 -1.37 14.82 7.41
CA MET A 28 -1.93 14.31 8.67
C MET A 28 -3.14 13.42 8.43
N THR A 29 -3.99 13.79 7.47
CA THR A 29 -5.23 13.07 7.21
C THR A 29 -4.99 11.96 6.21
N TYR A 30 -5.39 10.73 6.54
CA TYR A 30 -5.36 9.63 5.58
C TYR A 30 -6.38 9.83 4.46
N GLY A 31 -5.97 9.51 3.23
CA GLY A 31 -6.85 9.38 2.08
C GLY A 31 -7.84 8.23 2.25
N THR A 32 -8.76 8.10 1.29
CA THR A 32 -9.71 6.99 1.26
C THR A 32 -8.98 5.66 1.14
N PRO A 33 -9.23 4.68 2.03
CA PRO A 33 -8.69 3.34 1.89
C PRO A 33 -9.03 2.75 0.53
N THR A 34 -8.00 2.45 -0.24
CA THR A 34 -8.15 1.90 -1.58
C THR A 34 -7.61 0.48 -1.59
N TRP A 35 -8.49 -0.50 -1.86
CA TRP A 35 -8.09 -1.87 -2.09
C TRP A 35 -7.26 -1.97 -3.37
N ILE A 36 -6.12 -2.64 -3.30
CA ILE A 36 -5.18 -2.78 -4.40
C ILE A 36 -4.61 -4.19 -4.41
N TRP A 37 -4.38 -4.71 -5.60
CA TRP A 37 -3.72 -5.99 -5.77
C TRP A 37 -2.23 -5.84 -5.52
N SER A 38 -1.65 -6.80 -4.80
CA SER A 38 -0.23 -6.81 -4.45
C SER A 38 0.45 -8.07 -4.96
N VAL A 39 1.75 -7.99 -5.24
CA VAL A 39 2.59 -9.13 -5.62
C VAL A 39 3.85 -9.13 -4.79
N MET A 40 4.23 -10.30 -4.28
CA MET A 40 5.53 -10.51 -3.63
C MET A 40 6.56 -10.87 -4.70
N ILE A 41 7.69 -10.16 -4.72
CA ILE A 41 8.85 -10.49 -5.56
C ILE A 41 10.10 -10.44 -4.68
N GLY A 42 10.76 -11.58 -4.52
CA GLY A 42 11.89 -11.70 -3.59
C GLY A 42 11.45 -11.33 -2.17
N ASP A 43 12.13 -10.35 -1.58
CA ASP A 43 11.90 -9.91 -0.21
C ASP A 43 11.11 -8.59 -0.14
N GLY A 44 10.26 -8.34 -1.16
CA GLY A 44 9.49 -7.10 -1.28
C GLY A 44 8.06 -7.32 -1.75
N LEU A 45 7.18 -6.40 -1.35
CA LEU A 45 5.79 -6.32 -1.79
C LEU A 45 5.63 -5.15 -2.75
N TYR A 46 5.00 -5.41 -3.89
CA TYR A 46 4.81 -4.44 -4.95
C TYR A 46 3.34 -4.30 -5.29
N VAL A 47 2.92 -3.09 -5.64
CA VAL A 47 1.56 -2.77 -6.05
C VAL A 47 1.59 -1.95 -7.33
N ARG A 48 0.47 -1.94 -8.06
CA ARG A 48 0.31 -1.12 -9.27
C ARG A 48 -0.97 -0.30 -9.19
N ALA A 49 -0.89 0.95 -9.61
CA ALA A 49 -2.08 1.76 -9.88
C ALA A 49 -2.90 1.16 -11.02
N TYR A 50 -4.08 0.64 -10.71
CA TYR A 50 -4.97 0.02 -11.71
C TYR A 50 -5.44 1.03 -12.77
N ASN A 51 -5.67 2.29 -12.39
CA ASN A 51 -5.95 3.40 -13.33
C ASN A 51 -4.68 4.17 -13.75
N GLY A 52 -3.50 3.56 -13.60
CA GLY A 52 -2.22 4.16 -13.97
C GLY A 52 -1.90 5.43 -13.17
N ARG A 53 -1.06 6.31 -13.76
CA ARG A 53 -0.51 7.49 -13.06
C ARG A 53 -1.55 8.58 -12.73
N ASN A 54 -2.76 8.47 -13.29
CA ASN A 54 -3.87 9.38 -13.02
C ASN A 54 -4.67 8.99 -11.76
N SER A 55 -4.36 7.86 -11.13
CA SER A 55 -4.94 7.46 -9.85
C SER A 55 -4.63 8.50 -8.76
N ARG A 56 -5.67 9.05 -8.12
CA ARG A 56 -5.51 10.02 -7.01
C ARG A 56 -4.66 9.45 -5.86
N TRP A 57 -4.88 8.19 -5.49
CA TRP A 57 -4.09 7.53 -4.45
C TRP A 57 -2.62 7.40 -4.87
N TYR A 58 -2.34 7.09 -6.13
CA TYR A 58 -0.98 6.92 -6.63
C TYR A 58 -0.22 8.24 -6.60
N GLN A 59 -0.85 9.31 -7.08
CA GLN A 59 -0.28 10.66 -7.05
C GLN A 59 0.01 11.09 -5.61
N ALA A 60 -0.93 10.86 -4.69
CA ALA A 60 -0.72 11.13 -3.27
C ALA A 60 0.42 10.28 -2.67
N ALA A 61 0.49 8.98 -2.98
CA ALA A 61 1.56 8.11 -2.49
C ALA A 61 2.95 8.55 -2.96
N VAL A 62 3.07 8.93 -4.24
CA VAL A 62 4.35 9.41 -4.83
C VAL A 62 4.75 10.77 -4.25
N GLN A 63 3.79 11.66 -4.03
CA GLN A 63 4.04 12.99 -3.49
C GLN A 63 4.37 12.97 -2.00
N GLN A 64 3.54 12.29 -1.20
CA GLN A 64 3.63 12.32 0.26
C GLN A 64 4.64 11.32 0.82
N LYS A 65 4.88 10.19 0.12
CA LYS A 65 5.80 9.11 0.54
C LYS A 65 5.54 8.57 1.95
N ALA A 66 4.33 8.79 2.47
CA ALA A 66 3.91 8.40 3.80
C ALA A 66 2.37 8.23 3.82
N GLY A 67 1.90 7.46 4.79
CA GLY A 67 0.49 7.12 4.94
C GLY A 67 0.32 5.82 5.71
N ARG A 68 -0.80 5.13 5.45
CA ARG A 68 -1.15 3.86 6.11
C ARG A 68 -1.36 2.76 5.07
N ILE A 69 -0.89 1.58 5.42
CA ILE A 69 -1.24 0.32 4.77
C ILE A 69 -1.92 -0.56 5.81
N THR A 70 -2.99 -1.24 5.41
CA THR A 70 -3.66 -2.30 6.19
C THR A 70 -3.65 -3.55 5.35
N VAL A 71 -3.24 -4.67 5.92
CA VAL A 71 -3.00 -5.93 5.20
C VAL A 71 -3.38 -7.10 6.08
N ALA A 72 -4.06 -8.11 5.53
CA ALA A 72 -4.34 -9.37 6.23
C ALA A 72 -4.96 -9.18 7.65
N GLY A 73 -5.78 -8.15 7.85
CA GLY A 73 -6.36 -7.80 9.15
C GLY A 73 -5.41 -7.16 10.18
N MET A 74 -4.22 -6.74 9.74
CA MET A 74 -3.19 -6.04 10.54
C MET A 74 -3.16 -4.52 10.29
#